data_AF-A0A2W1JNE1-F1
#
_entry.id   AF-A0A2W1JNE1-F1
#
_cell.length_a   1.000
_cell.length_b   1.000
_cell.length_c   1.000
_cell.angle_alpha   90.00
_cell.angle_beta   90.00
_cell.angle_gamma   90.00
#
_symmetry.space_group_name_H-M   'P 1'
#
loop_
_entity.id
_entity.type
_entity.pdbx_description
1 polymer ?
#
loop_
_entity_poly.entity_id
_entity_poly.type
_entity_poly.pdbx_seq_one_letter_code
_entity_poly.pdbx_strand_id
1 'polypeptide(L)'
;MIRLRRFVVCGLLFGGLVPSAQAFVLLERDDQPVNTVEEAVETAARWSYEPGSVTEGVRGLDEGLEVAIATNFCERLVPQFRDPYPPDCDQVKTALKVALNQWAEEHPVLKFVDVSGTITPALPPPNHPEPWQGFGAELDFFVLNGQEYPAVSEVGGYTSYWSVNKPPRLTNGQKAEGGSTINSADIILNAETCFFFNAQQPIPECNHFQSLVLHEVGHALGLGHPDELPERNLDTDRSPATEIAINCEQPAQGLQASPALEPNAAMNGYAGRPAPLLKLTEDDRGGLRFLYPPCTPARKRIPLWLLAVSLLAGILLIVGSLLFLLLQRPQKVKPR
;
A
#
# COMPACT_ATOMS: atom_id res chain seq x y z
N MET A 1 -32.26 19.92 62.88
CA MET A 1 -31.54 20.58 61.78
C MET A 1 -30.74 19.52 61.03
N ILE A 2 -31.16 19.14 59.82
CA ILE A 2 -30.44 18.19 58.95
C ILE A 2 -30.25 18.92 57.62
N ARG A 3 -28.98 19.17 57.23
CA ARG A 3 -28.63 19.82 55.95
C ARG A 3 -28.25 18.74 54.93
N LEU A 4 -29.10 18.57 53.92
CA LEU A 4 -28.81 17.78 52.72
C LEU A 4 -27.86 18.59 51.81
N ARG A 5 -26.70 18.03 51.46
CA ARG A 5 -25.84 18.54 50.38
C ARG A 5 -26.20 17.80 49.09
N ARG A 6 -26.65 18.52 48.07
CA ARG A 6 -26.82 18.01 46.70
C ARG A 6 -25.48 18.09 45.97
N PHE A 7 -24.96 16.96 45.52
CA PHE A 7 -23.91 16.89 44.51
C PHE A 7 -24.57 16.93 43.13
N VAL A 8 -24.20 17.91 42.30
CA VAL A 8 -24.54 17.94 40.89
C VAL A 8 -23.34 17.37 40.14
N VAL A 9 -23.50 16.19 39.56
CA VAL A 9 -22.52 15.59 38.64
C VAL A 9 -22.87 16.10 37.24
N CYS A 10 -22.03 16.98 36.70
CA CYS A 10 -22.12 17.44 35.33
C CYS A 10 -21.43 16.40 34.44
N GLY A 11 -22.21 15.55 33.76
CA GLY A 11 -21.69 14.61 32.77
C GLY A 11 -21.39 15.35 31.47
N LEU A 12 -20.11 15.63 31.20
CA LEU A 12 -19.64 16.01 29.87
C LEU A 12 -19.67 14.76 28.98
N LEU A 13 -20.73 14.63 28.18
CA LEU A 13 -20.75 13.73 27.04
C LEU A 13 -19.77 14.30 26.00
N PHE A 14 -18.54 13.80 26.02
CA PHE A 14 -17.63 13.93 24.88
C PHE A 14 -18.19 13.08 23.73
N GLY A 15 -19.08 13.66 22.94
CA GLY A 15 -19.40 13.13 21.61
C GLY A 15 -18.14 13.28 20.76
N GLY A 16 -17.34 12.23 20.67
CA GLY A 16 -16.24 12.18 19.72
C GLY A 16 -16.82 12.35 18.32
N LEU A 17 -16.35 13.38 17.60
CA LEU A 17 -16.62 13.51 16.17
C LEU A 17 -16.03 12.27 15.51
N VAL A 18 -16.90 11.44 14.95
CA VAL A 18 -16.47 10.31 14.12
C VAL A 18 -15.90 10.91 12.84
N PRO A 19 -14.68 10.53 12.41
CA PRO A 19 -14.14 10.97 11.13
C PRO A 19 -15.09 10.55 10.01
N SER A 20 -15.20 11.43 9.03
CA SER A 20 -16.27 11.42 8.05
C SER A 20 -15.70 10.95 6.71
N ALA A 21 -16.12 9.79 6.16
CA ALA A 21 -15.67 9.32 4.84
C ALA A 21 -16.64 9.77 3.72
N GLN A 22 -16.12 10.08 2.53
CA GLN A 22 -16.88 10.64 1.41
C GLN A 22 -16.92 9.70 0.21
N ALA A 23 -15.78 9.46 -0.44
CA ALA A 23 -15.64 8.52 -1.56
C ALA A 23 -14.17 8.40 -2.02
N PHE A 24 -13.80 7.28 -2.65
CA PHE A 24 -12.47 7.08 -3.26
C PHE A 24 -12.57 6.90 -4.77
N VAL A 25 -11.46 7.03 -5.50
CA VAL A 25 -11.42 6.75 -6.94
C VAL A 25 -10.29 5.80 -7.29
N LEU A 26 -10.49 5.02 -8.35
CA LEU A 26 -9.58 4.00 -8.82
C LEU A 26 -8.82 4.50 -10.05
N LEU A 27 -7.54 4.12 -10.16
CA LEU A 27 -6.81 4.29 -11.41
C LEU A 27 -7.28 3.24 -12.42
N GLU A 28 -7.67 3.74 -13.59
CA GLU A 28 -8.16 2.95 -14.71
C GLU A 28 -7.03 2.72 -15.70
N ARG A 29 -7.12 1.63 -16.48
CA ARG A 29 -6.17 1.40 -17.56
C ARG A 29 -6.52 2.28 -18.75
N ASP A 30 -5.54 3.08 -19.18
CA ASP A 30 -5.60 3.95 -20.36
C ASP A 30 -6.53 5.17 -20.17
N ASP A 31 -6.32 6.24 -20.94
CA ASP A 31 -7.13 7.47 -20.96
C ASP A 31 -8.59 7.24 -21.45
N GLN A 32 -9.08 6.01 -21.42
CA GLN A 32 -10.44 5.70 -21.83
C GLN A 32 -11.40 6.19 -20.75
N PRO A 33 -12.36 7.05 -21.11
CA PRO A 33 -13.30 7.54 -20.12
C PRO A 33 -14.24 6.42 -19.70
N VAL A 34 -14.10 6.00 -18.45
CA VAL A 34 -15.05 5.11 -17.81
C VAL A 34 -16.31 5.89 -17.44
N ASN A 35 -17.47 5.32 -17.78
CA ASN A 35 -18.76 5.99 -17.64
C ASN A 35 -19.67 5.35 -16.58
N THR A 36 -19.30 4.18 -16.04
CA THR A 36 -20.09 3.50 -15.00
C THR A 36 -19.21 2.94 -13.88
N VAL A 37 -19.82 2.69 -12.72
CA VAL A 37 -19.16 2.08 -11.56
C VAL A 37 -18.64 0.69 -11.90
N GLU A 38 -19.44 -0.09 -12.64
CA GLU A 38 -19.08 -1.44 -13.07
C GLU A 38 -17.82 -1.41 -13.94
N GLU A 39 -17.77 -0.50 -14.91
CA GLU A 39 -16.61 -0.33 -15.78
C GLU A 39 -15.37 0.14 -14.99
N ALA A 40 -15.52 1.03 -14.00
CA ALA A 40 -14.42 1.46 -13.13
C ALA A 40 -13.84 0.27 -12.33
N VAL A 41 -14.74 -0.52 -11.72
CA VAL A 41 -14.38 -1.70 -10.94
C VAL A 41 -13.70 -2.77 -11.82
N GLU A 42 -14.25 -2.99 -13.01
CA GLU A 42 -13.78 -3.97 -14.00
C GLU A 42 -12.48 -3.57 -14.70
N THR A 43 -12.12 -2.29 -14.73
CA THR A 43 -10.89 -1.82 -15.41
C THR A 43 -9.77 -1.45 -14.44
N ALA A 44 -10.09 -1.25 -13.16
CA ALA A 44 -9.13 -0.82 -12.15
C ALA A 44 -7.86 -1.67 -12.09
N ALA A 45 -6.72 -0.98 -12.08
CA ALA A 45 -5.40 -1.58 -11.97
C ALA A 45 -5.11 -1.97 -10.51
N ARG A 46 -4.57 -3.17 -10.27
CA ARG A 46 -4.23 -3.66 -8.93
C ARG A 46 -2.98 -4.52 -8.97
N TRP A 47 -2.22 -4.52 -7.89
CA TRP A 47 -1.20 -5.56 -7.68
C TRP A 47 -1.87 -6.92 -7.46
N SER A 48 -1.35 -7.95 -8.15
CA SER A 48 -1.83 -9.32 -7.93
C SER A 48 -1.18 -9.91 -6.68
N TYR A 49 -1.94 -10.63 -5.88
CA TYR A 49 -1.45 -11.38 -4.73
C TYR A 49 -0.73 -12.66 -5.19
N GLU A 50 0.41 -12.56 -5.89
CA GLU A 50 1.22 -13.71 -6.33
C GLU A 50 2.38 -14.01 -5.36
N PRO A 51 2.75 -15.28 -5.13
CA PRO A 51 3.84 -15.67 -4.25
C PRO A 51 5.17 -15.65 -4.98
N GLY A 52 6.14 -14.92 -4.44
CA GLY A 52 7.52 -14.87 -4.95
C GLY A 52 8.10 -13.46 -4.86
N SER A 53 9.30 -13.31 -5.42
CA SER A 53 10.10 -12.07 -5.47
C SER A 53 10.44 -11.69 -6.91
N VAL A 54 10.73 -10.41 -7.17
CA VAL A 54 11.21 -9.94 -8.48
C VAL A 54 12.50 -10.66 -8.85
N THR A 55 13.34 -11.00 -7.87
CA THR A 55 14.58 -11.77 -8.09
C THR A 55 14.33 -13.18 -8.62
N GLU A 56 13.13 -13.72 -8.43
CA GLU A 56 12.67 -15.02 -8.94
C GLU A 56 11.82 -14.86 -10.22
N GLY A 57 11.68 -13.64 -10.74
CA GLY A 57 10.85 -13.32 -11.89
C GLY A 57 9.36 -13.27 -11.58
N VAL A 58 8.98 -13.10 -10.30
CA VAL A 58 7.59 -12.94 -9.86
C VAL A 58 7.37 -11.53 -9.34
N ARG A 59 6.24 -10.92 -9.71
CA ARG A 59 5.80 -9.62 -9.19
C ARG A 59 4.42 -9.82 -8.57
N GLY A 60 4.27 -9.51 -7.29
CA GLY A 60 3.03 -9.59 -6.53
C GLY A 60 3.17 -9.29 -5.04
N LEU A 61 2.02 -9.19 -4.36
CA LEU A 61 1.93 -8.70 -2.99
C LEU A 61 2.36 -9.67 -1.88
N ASP A 62 2.53 -10.98 -2.14
CA ASP A 62 2.53 -11.98 -1.07
C ASP A 62 3.74 -11.84 -0.12
N GLU A 63 4.93 -11.69 -0.68
CA GLU A 63 6.14 -11.47 0.11
C GLU A 63 6.33 -9.99 0.49
N GLY A 64 5.42 -9.13 0.03
CA GLY A 64 5.46 -7.68 0.16
C GLY A 64 5.94 -7.03 -1.12
N LEU A 65 5.54 -5.78 -1.35
CA LEU A 65 6.01 -5.00 -2.49
C LEU A 65 7.48 -4.65 -2.30
N GLU A 66 8.33 -5.14 -3.20
CA GLU A 66 9.76 -4.87 -3.22
C GLU A 66 10.02 -3.44 -3.72
N VAL A 67 10.67 -2.63 -2.89
CA VAL A 67 10.95 -1.22 -3.12
C VAL A 67 12.45 -1.00 -3.32
N ALA A 68 12.85 -0.35 -4.41
CA ALA A 68 14.23 0.06 -4.63
C ALA A 68 14.36 1.58 -4.75
N ILE A 69 15.33 2.16 -4.05
CA ILE A 69 15.62 3.60 -4.08
C ILE A 69 16.90 3.84 -4.89
N ALA A 70 16.83 4.75 -5.86
CA ALA A 70 17.99 5.09 -6.69
C ALA A 70 19.20 5.51 -5.85
N THR A 71 20.41 5.11 -6.26
CA THR A 71 21.63 5.33 -5.48
C THR A 71 21.98 6.81 -5.28
N ASN A 72 21.58 7.66 -6.23
CA ASN A 72 21.73 9.12 -6.18
C ASN A 72 20.49 9.85 -5.63
N PHE A 73 19.47 9.14 -5.11
CA PHE A 73 18.21 9.72 -4.66
C PHE A 73 18.42 10.86 -3.65
N CYS A 74 19.15 10.60 -2.55
CA CYS A 74 19.40 11.61 -1.53
C CYS A 74 20.31 12.75 -2.01
N GLU A 75 21.33 12.44 -2.81
CA GLU A 75 22.25 13.45 -3.37
C GLU A 75 21.48 14.50 -4.15
N ARG A 76 20.44 14.08 -4.88
CA ARG A 76 19.60 14.95 -5.70
C ARG A 76 18.49 15.64 -4.91
N LEU A 77 17.88 14.95 -3.94
CA LEU A 77 16.70 15.46 -3.22
C LEU A 77 17.04 16.39 -2.06
N VAL A 78 18.06 16.06 -1.24
CA VAL A 78 18.39 16.84 -0.03
C VAL A 78 18.61 18.33 -0.33
N PRO A 79 19.31 18.73 -1.43
CA PRO A 79 19.47 20.14 -1.79
C PRO A 79 18.17 20.89 -2.10
N GLN A 80 17.05 20.18 -2.31
CA GLN A 80 15.76 20.77 -2.64
C GLN A 80 14.92 21.12 -1.41
N PHE A 81 15.31 20.67 -0.22
CA PHE A 81 14.66 21.06 1.02
C PHE A 81 14.97 22.52 1.37
N ARG A 82 13.95 23.22 1.87
CA ARG A 82 14.02 24.64 2.26
C ARG A 82 13.91 24.86 3.77
N ASP A 83 13.81 23.78 4.55
CA ASP A 83 13.84 23.84 6.01
C ASP A 83 15.10 24.59 6.50
N PRO A 84 15.00 25.36 7.59
CA PRO A 84 16.19 25.98 8.21
C PRO A 84 17.27 24.96 8.58
N TYR A 85 16.84 23.73 8.88
CA TYR A 85 17.66 22.56 9.11
C TYR A 85 17.18 21.45 8.15
N PRO A 86 17.70 21.41 6.91
CA PRO A 86 17.31 20.40 5.93
C PRO A 86 17.55 18.98 6.48
N PRO A 87 16.69 18.01 6.16
CA PRO A 87 16.88 16.64 6.59
C PRO A 87 18.13 16.03 5.92
N ASP A 88 18.81 15.15 6.64
CA ASP A 88 19.82 14.29 6.04
C ASP A 88 19.19 13.10 5.27
N CYS A 89 20.03 12.30 4.61
CA CYS A 89 19.56 11.16 3.82
C CYS A 89 18.82 10.10 4.65
N ASP A 90 19.25 9.86 5.90
CA ASP A 90 18.64 8.85 6.75
C ASP A 90 17.24 9.31 7.20
N GLN A 91 17.08 10.60 7.48
CA GLN A 91 15.78 11.22 7.78
C GLN A 91 14.82 11.14 6.58
N VAL A 92 15.31 11.44 5.37
CA VAL A 92 14.52 11.31 4.13
C VAL A 92 14.06 9.87 3.92
N LYS A 93 14.97 8.89 4.00
CA LYS A 93 14.64 7.46 3.87
C LYS A 93 13.68 6.98 4.95
N THR A 94 13.83 7.48 6.18
CA THR A 94 12.91 7.18 7.28
C THR A 94 11.52 7.71 6.99
N ALA A 95 11.38 8.95 6.52
CA ALA A 95 10.08 9.53 6.16
C ALA A 95 9.43 8.80 4.97
N LEU A 96 10.21 8.39 3.97
CA LEU A 96 9.73 7.53 2.88
C LEU A 96 9.17 6.22 3.42
N LYS A 97 9.91 5.53 4.30
CA LYS A 97 9.44 4.30 4.96
C LYS A 97 8.19 4.52 5.80
N VAL A 98 8.08 5.65 6.50
CA VAL A 98 6.87 6.00 7.26
C VAL A 98 5.68 6.18 6.32
N ALA A 99 5.84 6.87 5.18
CA ALA A 99 4.78 7.04 4.20
C ALA A 99 4.31 5.69 3.61
N LEU A 100 5.24 4.81 3.22
CA LEU A 100 4.92 3.44 2.80
C LEU A 100 4.15 2.68 3.89
N ASN A 101 4.65 2.72 5.13
CA ASN A 101 4.04 1.98 6.24
C ASN A 101 2.63 2.46 6.61
N GLN A 102 2.27 3.72 6.33
CA GLN A 102 0.90 4.19 6.57
C GLN A 102 -0.12 3.43 5.72
N TRP A 103 0.22 3.08 4.47
CA TRP A 103 -0.63 2.22 3.64
C TRP A 103 -0.68 0.77 4.13
N ALA A 104 0.36 0.29 4.82
CA ALA A 104 0.44 -1.07 5.32
C ALA A 104 -0.09 -1.27 6.76
N GLU A 105 -0.22 -0.20 7.56
CA GLU A 105 -0.42 -0.27 9.02
C GLU A 105 -1.61 -1.13 9.46
N GLU A 106 -2.71 -1.09 8.70
CA GLU A 106 -3.95 -1.82 9.00
C GLU A 106 -4.21 -3.02 8.09
N HIS A 107 -3.27 -3.34 7.20
CA HIS A 107 -3.49 -4.34 6.16
C HIS A 107 -2.72 -5.64 6.44
N PRO A 108 -3.36 -6.83 6.42
CA PRO A 108 -2.72 -8.07 6.86
C PRO A 108 -1.67 -8.65 5.90
N VAL A 109 -1.69 -8.23 4.63
CA VAL A 109 -0.81 -8.75 3.57
C VAL A 109 0.13 -7.69 3.02
N LEU A 110 -0.41 -6.56 2.56
CA LEU A 110 0.34 -5.41 2.09
C LEU A 110 1.41 -4.97 3.10
N LYS A 111 2.65 -4.99 2.64
CA LYS A 111 3.85 -4.54 3.32
C LYS A 111 4.86 -4.17 2.24
N PHE A 112 5.87 -3.38 2.62
CA PHE A 112 6.91 -2.94 1.70
C PHE A 112 8.26 -3.46 2.16
N VAL A 113 9.04 -4.01 1.23
CA VAL A 113 10.33 -4.64 1.49
C VAL A 113 11.40 -3.81 0.78
N ASP A 114 12.30 -3.19 1.53
CA ASP A 114 13.43 -2.46 0.95
C ASP A 114 14.43 -3.44 0.36
N VAL A 115 14.59 -3.41 -0.96
CA VAL A 115 15.55 -4.21 -1.74
C VAL A 115 16.62 -3.32 -2.40
N SER A 116 16.74 -2.06 -1.96
CA SER A 116 17.74 -1.13 -2.46
C SER A 116 19.15 -1.72 -2.35
N GLY A 117 19.91 -1.68 -3.45
CA GLY A 117 21.26 -2.26 -3.53
C GLY A 117 21.29 -3.76 -3.85
N THR A 118 20.16 -4.46 -3.77
CA THR A 118 19.99 -5.82 -4.30
C THR A 118 19.41 -5.77 -5.71
N ILE A 119 18.35 -4.96 -5.89
CA ILE A 119 17.76 -4.66 -7.19
C ILE A 119 18.11 -3.22 -7.54
N THR A 120 18.64 -3.02 -8.76
CA THR A 120 18.88 -1.69 -9.29
C THR A 120 17.55 -1.13 -9.80
N PRO A 121 17.05 0.00 -9.27
CA PRO A 121 15.86 0.63 -9.79
C PRO A 121 16.10 1.09 -11.24
N ALA A 122 15.13 0.88 -12.12
CA ALA A 122 15.28 1.13 -13.53
C ALA A 122 13.99 1.61 -14.18
N LEU A 123 14.06 2.77 -14.83
CA LEU A 123 13.00 3.21 -15.73
C LEU A 123 12.92 2.29 -16.97
N PRO A 124 11.75 2.22 -17.62
CA PRO A 124 11.61 1.61 -18.92
C PRO A 124 12.58 2.16 -19.96
N PRO A 125 13.26 1.31 -20.75
CA PRO A 125 14.11 1.76 -21.84
C PRO A 125 13.29 2.53 -22.89
N PRO A 126 13.88 3.58 -23.51
CA PRO A 126 13.23 4.27 -24.62
C PRO A 126 12.83 3.30 -25.73
N ASN A 127 11.62 3.45 -26.27
CA ASN A 127 11.05 2.62 -27.35
C ASN A 127 10.82 1.14 -27.00
N HIS A 128 10.80 0.76 -25.71
CA HIS A 128 10.45 -0.60 -25.35
C HIS A 128 8.96 -0.88 -25.68
N PRO A 129 8.63 -1.95 -26.44
CA PRO A 129 7.23 -2.24 -26.79
C PRO A 129 6.45 -2.74 -25.58
N GLU A 130 5.21 -2.26 -25.43
CA GLU A 130 4.25 -2.73 -24.43
C GLU A 130 3.61 -4.08 -24.84
N PRO A 131 3.10 -4.87 -23.86
CA PRO A 131 3.11 -4.61 -22.43
C PRO A 131 4.45 -5.01 -21.78
N TRP A 132 4.93 -4.21 -20.85
CA TRP A 132 6.16 -4.50 -20.10
C TRP A 132 5.89 -5.52 -19.01
N GLN A 133 6.92 -6.26 -18.60
CA GLN A 133 6.86 -7.15 -17.43
C GLN A 133 7.39 -6.46 -16.15
N GLY A 134 7.58 -5.14 -16.21
CA GLY A 134 8.21 -4.33 -15.17
C GLY A 134 9.73 -4.21 -15.30
N PHE A 135 10.28 -3.11 -14.83
CA PHE A 135 11.72 -2.85 -14.72
C PHE A 135 12.06 -2.62 -13.25
N GLY A 136 13.34 -2.79 -12.89
CA GLY A 136 13.80 -2.65 -11.51
C GLY A 136 12.99 -3.49 -10.51
N ALA A 137 12.68 -2.91 -9.34
CA ALA A 137 11.84 -3.57 -8.33
C ALA A 137 10.34 -3.41 -8.68
N GLU A 138 9.45 -3.70 -7.74
CA GLU A 138 8.02 -3.45 -7.96
C GLU A 138 7.71 -1.97 -7.86
N LEU A 139 8.32 -1.30 -6.87
CA LEU A 139 8.28 0.14 -6.70
C LEU A 139 9.69 0.72 -6.75
N ASP A 140 9.96 1.55 -7.74
CA ASP A 140 11.24 2.26 -7.82
C ASP A 140 11.08 3.73 -7.48
N PHE A 141 12.01 4.27 -6.68
CA PHE A 141 12.05 5.68 -6.31
C PHE A 141 13.20 6.42 -7.00
N PHE A 142 12.85 7.49 -7.71
CA PHE A 142 13.80 8.36 -8.41
C PHE A 142 13.64 9.83 -8.00
N VAL A 143 14.68 10.60 -8.29
CA VAL A 143 14.65 12.07 -8.26
C VAL A 143 15.20 12.54 -9.59
N LEU A 144 14.34 13.11 -10.45
CA LEU A 144 14.65 13.44 -11.83
C LEU A 144 14.12 14.85 -12.14
N ASN A 145 14.71 15.54 -13.12
CA ASN A 145 14.16 16.81 -13.61
C ASN A 145 13.25 16.60 -14.83
N GLY A 146 12.60 17.69 -15.29
CA GLY A 146 11.71 17.63 -16.46
C GLY A 146 12.41 17.26 -17.77
N GLN A 147 13.74 17.38 -17.87
CA GLN A 147 14.48 16.94 -19.05
C GLN A 147 14.68 15.42 -19.07
N GLU A 148 14.97 14.83 -17.92
CA GLU A 148 15.13 13.38 -17.76
C GLU A 148 13.78 12.66 -17.75
N TYR A 149 12.75 13.29 -17.19
CA TYR A 149 11.42 12.74 -17.04
C TYR A 149 10.32 13.82 -17.22
N PRO A 150 9.87 14.09 -18.46
CA PRO A 150 9.00 15.22 -18.77
C PRO A 150 7.71 15.34 -17.95
N ALA A 151 7.10 14.22 -17.57
CA ALA A 151 5.86 14.22 -16.78
C ALA A 151 6.01 14.86 -15.39
N VAL A 152 7.24 14.95 -14.87
CA VAL A 152 7.48 15.57 -13.56
C VAL A 152 7.64 17.09 -13.64
N SER A 153 7.83 17.67 -14.83
CA SER A 153 8.29 19.06 -15.02
C SER A 153 7.53 20.15 -14.26
N GLU A 154 6.23 19.97 -14.00
CA GLU A 154 5.36 20.98 -13.38
C GLU A 154 4.77 20.54 -12.02
N VAL A 155 5.16 19.37 -11.52
CA VAL A 155 4.61 18.76 -10.30
C VAL A 155 5.72 18.42 -9.31
N GLY A 156 5.38 18.28 -8.02
CA GLY A 156 6.34 17.89 -6.99
C GLY A 156 6.79 16.43 -7.08
N GLY A 157 5.88 15.56 -7.53
CA GLY A 157 6.07 14.13 -7.73
C GLY A 157 5.18 13.64 -8.86
N TYR A 158 5.51 12.48 -9.40
CA TYR A 158 4.72 11.80 -10.41
C TYR A 158 4.90 10.30 -10.28
N THR A 159 3.80 9.56 -10.40
CA THR A 159 3.81 8.10 -10.42
C THR A 159 3.47 7.60 -11.81
N SER A 160 4.37 6.82 -12.40
CA SER A 160 4.04 5.94 -13.52
C SER A 160 3.83 4.54 -13.03
N TYR A 161 2.89 3.83 -13.63
CA TYR A 161 2.75 2.41 -13.40
C TYR A 161 2.46 1.69 -14.71
N TRP A 162 2.80 0.41 -14.72
CA TRP A 162 2.57 -0.47 -15.85
C TRP A 162 1.74 -1.64 -15.41
N SER A 163 0.84 -2.03 -16.30
CA SER A 163 -0.05 -3.13 -16.05
C SER A 163 -0.22 -3.99 -17.28
N VAL A 164 -0.52 -5.27 -17.05
CA VAL A 164 -0.91 -6.21 -18.10
C VAL A 164 -2.41 -6.42 -18.02
N ASN A 165 -3.05 -6.60 -19.18
CA ASN A 165 -4.48 -6.94 -19.29
C ASN A 165 -4.74 -8.39 -18.83
N LYS A 166 -4.57 -8.62 -17.53
CA LYS A 166 -4.73 -9.89 -16.84
C LYS A 166 -5.44 -9.60 -15.53
N PRO A 167 -6.57 -10.28 -15.23
CA PRO A 167 -7.25 -10.13 -13.96
C PRO A 167 -6.32 -10.50 -12.79
N PRO A 168 -6.11 -9.60 -11.81
CA PRO A 168 -5.29 -9.88 -10.65
C PRO A 168 -5.96 -10.91 -9.73
N ARG A 169 -5.13 -11.67 -9.00
CA ARG A 169 -5.59 -12.43 -7.84
C ARG A 169 -5.66 -11.47 -6.65
N LEU A 170 -6.83 -11.36 -6.03
CA LEU A 170 -7.03 -10.51 -4.85
C LEU A 170 -6.44 -11.18 -3.61
N THR A 171 -6.22 -10.39 -2.55
CA THR A 171 -5.70 -10.85 -1.25
C THR A 171 -6.65 -11.80 -0.50
N ASN A 172 -7.92 -11.86 -0.90
CA ASN A 172 -8.88 -12.87 -0.44
C ASN A 172 -8.75 -14.23 -1.17
N GLY A 173 -7.84 -14.33 -2.15
CA GLY A 173 -7.59 -15.53 -2.96
C GLY A 173 -8.50 -15.70 -4.17
N GLN A 174 -9.50 -14.84 -4.36
CA GLN A 174 -10.34 -14.81 -5.55
C GLN A 174 -9.62 -14.14 -6.73
N LYS A 175 -10.09 -14.39 -7.94
CA LYS A 175 -9.72 -13.57 -9.10
C LYS A 175 -10.69 -12.39 -9.17
N ALA A 176 -10.18 -11.20 -9.48
CA ALA A 176 -11.04 -10.08 -9.82
C ALA A 176 -11.89 -10.41 -11.07
N GLU A 177 -13.09 -9.83 -11.15
CA GLU A 177 -14.02 -10.02 -12.28
C GLU A 177 -13.54 -9.36 -13.58
N GLY A 178 -12.44 -8.59 -13.50
CA GLY A 178 -11.75 -7.95 -14.60
C GLY A 178 -10.41 -7.38 -14.12
N GLY A 179 -9.98 -6.30 -14.76
CA GLY A 179 -8.92 -5.43 -14.30
C GLY A 179 -7.58 -5.72 -14.94
N SER A 180 -6.62 -4.88 -14.58
CA SER A 180 -5.24 -5.01 -15.05
C SER A 180 -4.33 -5.30 -13.86
N THR A 181 -3.39 -6.22 -14.04
CA THR A 181 -2.40 -6.54 -13.01
C THR A 181 -1.25 -5.56 -13.13
N ILE A 182 -1.06 -4.71 -12.12
CA ILE A 182 0.15 -3.87 -11.99
C ILE A 182 1.34 -4.79 -11.81
N ASN A 183 2.44 -4.49 -12.50
CA ASN A 183 3.68 -5.24 -12.38
C ASN A 183 4.89 -4.37 -12.01
N SER A 184 4.82 -3.06 -12.20
CA SER A 184 5.86 -2.11 -11.84
C SER A 184 5.24 -0.73 -11.71
N ALA A 185 5.73 0.04 -10.74
CA ALA A 185 5.41 1.44 -10.57
C ALA A 185 6.69 2.21 -10.23
N ASP A 186 6.89 3.35 -10.87
CA ASP A 186 8.00 4.24 -10.61
C ASP A 186 7.46 5.54 -10.04
N ILE A 187 8.02 5.95 -8.90
CA ILE A 187 7.72 7.20 -8.22
C ILE A 187 8.88 8.16 -8.43
N ILE A 188 8.62 9.23 -9.17
CA ILE A 188 9.60 10.24 -9.56
C ILE A 188 9.32 11.50 -8.77
N LEU A 189 10.27 11.93 -7.94
CA LEU A 189 10.23 13.24 -7.30
C LEU A 189 10.97 14.28 -8.15
N ASN A 190 10.43 15.49 -8.24
CA ASN A 190 10.99 16.52 -9.10
C ASN A 190 12.24 17.16 -8.47
N ALA A 191 13.37 16.99 -9.15
CA ALA A 191 14.68 17.53 -8.76
C ALA A 191 14.79 19.07 -8.81
N GLU A 192 13.79 19.76 -9.34
CA GLU A 192 13.76 21.21 -9.56
C GLU A 192 12.68 21.93 -8.72
N THR A 193 11.84 21.17 -7.99
CA THR A 193 10.86 21.74 -7.06
C THR A 193 11.42 21.85 -5.66
N CYS A 194 10.81 22.68 -4.81
CA CYS A 194 11.20 22.76 -3.42
C CYS A 194 10.36 21.85 -2.52
N PHE A 195 11.00 21.35 -1.46
CA PHE A 195 10.37 20.51 -0.44
C PHE A 195 10.55 21.13 0.95
N PHE A 196 9.69 20.73 1.87
CA PHE A 196 9.91 20.93 3.30
C PHE A 196 9.61 19.64 4.08
N PHE A 197 10.27 19.47 5.22
CA PHE A 197 10.20 18.28 6.05
C PHE A 197 9.43 18.52 7.36
N ASN A 198 9.60 19.70 7.96
CA ASN A 198 8.99 20.02 9.25
C ASN A 198 7.53 20.48 9.11
N ALA A 199 6.58 19.58 9.39
CA ALA A 199 5.15 19.88 9.38
C ALA A 199 4.73 21.03 10.32
N GLN A 200 5.51 21.34 11.36
CA GLN A 200 5.22 22.46 12.28
C GLN A 200 5.70 23.81 11.74
N GLN A 201 6.48 23.81 10.66
CA GLN A 201 7.01 25.00 10.00
C GLN A 201 6.77 24.89 8.49
N PRO A 202 5.51 24.93 8.03
CA PRO A 202 5.20 24.82 6.61
C PRO A 202 5.86 25.97 5.84
N ILE A 203 6.45 25.63 4.70
CA ILE A 203 7.08 26.59 3.81
C ILE A 203 6.11 26.85 2.66
N PRO A 204 5.62 28.09 2.48
CA PRO A 204 4.76 28.43 1.36
C PRO A 204 5.38 27.99 0.05
N GLU A 205 4.56 27.44 -0.83
CA GLU A 205 4.93 27.03 -2.18
C GLU A 205 5.85 25.80 -2.31
N CYS A 206 6.24 25.16 -1.21
CA CYS A 206 6.98 23.90 -1.24
C CYS A 206 6.08 22.70 -0.91
N ASN A 207 6.51 21.52 -1.36
CA ASN A 207 5.80 20.27 -1.10
C ASN A 207 6.18 19.72 0.28
N HIS A 208 5.22 19.28 1.09
CA HIS A 208 5.54 18.50 2.28
C HIS A 208 6.01 17.11 1.83
N PHE A 209 7.29 16.78 2.05
CA PHE A 209 7.90 15.58 1.48
C PHE A 209 7.14 14.29 1.83
N GLN A 210 6.84 14.06 3.11
CA GLN A 210 6.18 12.82 3.53
C GLN A 210 4.75 12.71 2.97
N SER A 211 4.01 13.82 2.89
CA SER A 211 2.65 13.79 2.32
C SER A 211 2.68 13.52 0.83
N LEU A 212 3.64 14.10 0.11
CA LEU A 212 3.81 13.83 -1.32
C LEU A 212 4.14 12.36 -1.56
N VAL A 213 5.10 11.80 -0.82
CA VAL A 213 5.42 10.36 -0.95
C VAL A 213 4.20 9.51 -0.61
N LEU A 214 3.43 9.86 0.42
CA LEU A 214 2.20 9.15 0.77
C LEU A 214 1.20 9.13 -0.40
N HIS A 215 1.02 10.28 -1.05
CA HIS A 215 0.16 10.47 -2.23
C HIS A 215 0.62 9.63 -3.43
N GLU A 216 1.90 9.74 -3.82
CA GLU A 216 2.45 8.98 -4.94
C GLU A 216 2.39 7.47 -4.72
N VAL A 217 2.59 7.01 -3.49
CA VAL A 217 2.41 5.58 -3.15
C VAL A 217 0.95 5.15 -3.35
N GLY A 218 -0.03 6.01 -3.07
CA GLY A 218 -1.43 5.69 -3.34
C GLY A 218 -1.71 5.48 -4.83
N HIS A 219 -1.10 6.29 -5.71
CA HIS A 219 -1.12 6.03 -7.16
C HIS A 219 -0.45 4.71 -7.52
N ALA A 220 0.72 4.42 -6.96
CA ALA A 220 1.43 3.16 -7.21
C ALA A 220 0.63 1.94 -6.75
N LEU A 221 -0.31 2.13 -5.81
CA LEU A 221 -1.25 1.11 -5.35
C LEU A 221 -2.53 1.01 -6.20
N GLY A 222 -2.80 1.97 -7.09
CA GLY A 222 -3.96 1.96 -7.99
C GLY A 222 -5.09 2.93 -7.60
N LEU A 223 -4.84 3.93 -6.75
CA LEU A 223 -5.81 4.98 -6.41
C LEU A 223 -5.61 6.23 -7.26
N GLY A 224 -6.70 6.86 -7.71
CA GLY A 224 -6.65 8.09 -8.51
C GLY A 224 -6.94 9.35 -7.69
N HIS A 225 -7.01 10.50 -8.36
CA HIS A 225 -7.42 11.76 -7.76
C HIS A 225 -8.96 11.89 -7.71
N PRO A 226 -9.60 11.88 -6.52
CA PRO A 226 -11.06 11.91 -6.43
C PRO A 226 -11.64 13.24 -6.92
N ASP A 227 -10.84 14.29 -6.99
CA ASP A 227 -11.24 15.64 -7.34
C ASP A 227 -11.17 15.95 -8.85
N GLU A 228 -10.46 15.15 -9.65
CA GLU A 228 -10.34 15.38 -11.09
C GLU A 228 -11.66 15.05 -11.82
N LEU A 229 -12.30 13.94 -11.45
CA LEU A 229 -13.56 13.46 -12.01
C LEU A 229 -14.49 12.94 -10.89
N PRO A 230 -15.12 13.82 -10.10
CA PRO A 230 -15.91 13.42 -8.93
C PRO A 230 -17.03 12.42 -9.24
N GLU A 231 -17.57 12.41 -10.47
CA GLU A 231 -18.56 11.43 -10.90
C GLU A 231 -18.08 9.97 -10.90
N ARG A 232 -16.76 9.74 -10.87
CA ARG A 232 -16.14 8.40 -10.82
C ARG A 232 -15.86 7.91 -9.41
N ASN A 233 -16.02 8.77 -8.42
CA ASN A 233 -15.77 8.42 -7.04
C ASN A 233 -16.78 7.38 -6.55
N LEU A 234 -16.31 6.44 -5.74
CA LEU A 234 -17.03 5.26 -5.28
C LEU A 234 -17.23 5.31 -3.76
N ASP A 235 -18.44 4.96 -3.35
CA ASP A 235 -18.84 4.82 -1.96
C ASP A 235 -19.96 3.77 -1.82
N THR A 236 -20.18 3.26 -0.62
CA THR A 236 -21.19 2.26 -0.28
C THR A 236 -22.50 2.85 0.26
N ASP A 237 -22.48 4.02 0.88
CA ASP A 237 -23.65 4.54 1.61
C ASP A 237 -23.96 6.05 1.41
N ARG A 238 -23.12 6.78 0.65
CA ARG A 238 -23.20 8.24 0.40
C ARG A 238 -23.19 9.08 1.67
N SER A 239 -22.90 8.47 2.81
CA SER A 239 -22.92 9.14 4.08
C SER A 239 -21.52 9.68 4.31
N PRO A 240 -21.36 11.01 4.36
CA PRO A 240 -20.07 11.63 4.57
C PRO A 240 -19.45 11.21 5.90
N ALA A 241 -20.18 10.57 6.83
CA ALA A 241 -19.85 10.45 8.25
C ALA A 241 -19.42 9.04 8.69
N THR A 242 -19.28 8.10 7.75
CA THR A 242 -19.13 6.67 8.07
C THR A 242 -18.01 6.04 7.25
N GLU A 243 -17.30 5.09 7.85
CA GLU A 243 -16.32 4.24 7.16
C GLU A 243 -16.94 3.60 5.90
N ILE A 244 -16.20 3.62 4.78
CA ILE A 244 -16.61 2.93 3.55
C ILE A 244 -16.43 1.42 3.75
N ALA A 245 -17.54 0.73 4.03
CA ALA A 245 -17.54 -0.67 4.43
C ALA A 245 -17.40 -1.61 3.22
N ILE A 246 -16.18 -2.06 2.92
CA ILE A 246 -15.92 -3.00 1.84
C ILE A 246 -16.18 -4.45 2.29
N ASN A 247 -17.07 -5.16 1.58
CA ASN A 247 -17.20 -6.61 1.77
C ASN A 247 -15.96 -7.32 1.20
N CYS A 248 -15.14 -7.90 2.08
CA CYS A 248 -13.88 -8.48 1.64
C CYS A 248 -14.05 -9.68 0.68
N GLU A 249 -15.17 -10.42 0.74
CA GLU A 249 -15.47 -11.54 -0.16
C GLU A 249 -16.06 -11.08 -1.50
N GLN A 250 -16.64 -9.89 -1.55
CA GLN A 250 -17.24 -9.28 -2.75
C GLN A 250 -16.99 -7.77 -2.73
N PRO A 251 -15.77 -7.29 -3.04
CA PRO A 251 -15.38 -5.89 -2.80
C PRO A 251 -16.21 -4.86 -3.54
N ALA A 252 -16.77 -5.26 -4.69
CA ALA A 252 -17.64 -4.41 -5.50
C ALA A 252 -19.08 -4.31 -4.97
N GLN A 253 -19.46 -5.16 -4.02
CA GLN A 253 -20.85 -5.25 -3.55
C GLN A 253 -21.28 -3.95 -2.89
N GLY A 254 -22.31 -3.31 -3.45
CA GLY A 254 -22.94 -2.12 -2.89
C GLY A 254 -22.23 -0.80 -3.21
N LEU A 255 -21.12 -0.84 -3.96
CA LEU A 255 -20.47 0.37 -4.46
C LEU A 255 -21.37 1.12 -5.43
N GLN A 256 -21.37 2.43 -5.30
CA GLN A 256 -22.16 3.38 -6.07
C GLN A 256 -21.31 4.62 -6.35
N ALA A 257 -21.63 5.31 -7.45
CA ALA A 257 -21.04 6.61 -7.73
C ALA A 257 -21.48 7.64 -6.67
N SER A 258 -20.52 8.42 -6.18
CA SER A 258 -20.70 9.44 -5.15
C SER A 258 -19.78 10.63 -5.43
N PRO A 259 -20.28 11.82 -5.81
CA PRO A 259 -19.45 12.99 -6.11
C PRO A 259 -18.87 13.66 -4.85
N ALA A 260 -18.95 12.98 -3.71
CA ALA A 260 -18.45 13.47 -2.44
C ALA A 260 -16.92 13.47 -2.45
N LEU A 261 -16.33 14.45 -1.77
CA LEU A 261 -14.88 14.66 -1.74
C LEU A 261 -14.42 14.88 -0.30
N GLU A 262 -13.46 14.09 0.16
CA GLU A 262 -12.72 14.36 1.39
C GLU A 262 -11.52 15.27 1.06
N PRO A 263 -11.55 16.56 1.45
CA PRO A 263 -10.49 17.51 1.12
C PRO A 263 -9.13 17.17 1.75
N ASN A 264 -9.11 16.33 2.79
CA ASN A 264 -7.88 15.91 3.47
C ASN A 264 -7.43 14.50 3.07
N ALA A 265 -8.06 13.86 2.09
CA ALA A 265 -7.62 12.57 1.58
C ALA A 265 -6.19 12.68 1.05
N ALA A 266 -5.37 11.65 1.29
CA ALA A 266 -4.02 11.59 0.75
C ALA A 266 -4.03 11.70 -0.77
N MET A 267 -5.08 11.19 -1.41
CA MET A 267 -5.23 11.20 -2.86
C MET A 267 -5.82 12.49 -3.45
N ASN A 268 -6.09 13.53 -2.67
CA ASN A 268 -6.67 14.76 -3.22
C ASN A 268 -5.64 15.59 -4.03
N GLY A 269 -5.89 15.80 -5.33
CA GLY A 269 -5.05 16.53 -6.27
C GLY A 269 -5.11 18.05 -6.13
N TYR A 270 -6.26 18.63 -5.75
CA TYR A 270 -6.44 20.09 -5.56
C TYR A 270 -5.53 20.69 -4.51
N ALA A 271 -4.95 19.88 -3.62
CA ALA A 271 -3.92 20.37 -2.72
C ALA A 271 -2.77 21.02 -3.51
N GLY A 272 -2.49 20.57 -4.75
CA GLY A 272 -1.49 21.06 -5.71
C GLY A 272 -0.03 20.98 -5.22
N ARG A 273 0.13 20.97 -3.90
CA ARG A 273 1.31 20.91 -3.06
C ARG A 273 0.82 20.30 -1.74
N PRO A 274 1.00 18.98 -1.52
CA PRO A 274 0.34 18.30 -0.43
C PRO A 274 0.74 18.93 0.91
N ALA A 275 -0.26 19.40 1.65
CA ALA A 275 -0.10 19.92 3.00
C ALA A 275 0.33 18.78 3.95
N PRO A 276 0.85 19.08 5.15
CA PRO A 276 1.17 18.03 6.11
C PRO A 276 -0.06 17.19 6.46
N LEU A 277 -0.03 15.92 6.03
CA LEU A 277 -1.03 14.92 6.36
C LEU A 277 -0.48 14.09 7.50
N LEU A 278 -1.31 13.93 8.53
CA LEU A 278 -0.93 13.16 9.70
C LEU A 278 -1.18 11.67 9.50
N LYS A 279 -2.23 11.30 8.76
CA LYS A 279 -2.73 9.94 8.55
C LYS A 279 -3.59 9.87 7.28
N LEU A 280 -3.75 8.65 6.75
CA LEU A 280 -4.78 8.31 5.76
C LEU A 280 -6.19 8.61 6.31
N THR A 281 -7.08 9.08 5.44
CA THR A 281 -8.51 9.23 5.74
C THR A 281 -9.25 7.91 5.58
N GLU A 282 -10.54 7.89 5.89
CA GLU A 282 -11.37 6.71 5.66
C GLU A 282 -11.62 6.45 4.17
N ASP A 283 -11.53 7.47 3.32
CA ASP A 283 -11.63 7.35 1.87
C ASP A 283 -10.42 6.61 1.31
N ASP A 284 -9.22 7.03 1.74
CA ASP A 284 -7.96 6.37 1.38
C ASP A 284 -7.98 4.90 1.81
N ARG A 285 -8.44 4.63 3.05
CA ARG A 285 -8.58 3.26 3.57
C ARG A 285 -9.66 2.46 2.83
N GLY A 286 -10.79 3.08 2.48
CA GLY A 286 -11.86 2.45 1.72
C GLY A 286 -11.37 1.98 0.35
N GLY A 287 -10.68 2.86 -0.38
CA GLY A 287 -10.05 2.53 -1.66
C GLY A 287 -9.01 1.43 -1.53
N LEU A 288 -8.14 1.51 -0.51
CA LEU A 288 -7.16 0.47 -0.24
C LEU A 288 -7.82 -0.90 0.02
N ARG A 289 -8.87 -0.95 0.84
CA ARG A 289 -9.59 -2.19 1.17
C ARG A 289 -10.38 -2.74 -0.01
N PHE A 290 -10.80 -1.89 -0.94
CA PHE A 290 -11.36 -2.35 -2.20
C PHE A 290 -10.30 -3.00 -3.09
N LEU A 291 -9.15 -2.35 -3.26
CA LEU A 291 -8.04 -2.86 -4.10
C LEU A 291 -7.44 -4.14 -3.50
N TYR A 292 -7.26 -4.15 -2.18
CA TYR A 292 -6.65 -5.21 -1.39
C TYR A 292 -7.58 -5.56 -0.24
N PRO A 293 -8.58 -6.43 -0.46
CA PRO A 293 -9.52 -6.84 0.57
C PRO A 293 -8.79 -7.49 1.75
N PRO A 294 -8.89 -6.95 2.98
CA PRO A 294 -8.24 -7.49 4.16
C PRO A 294 -9.05 -8.68 4.72
N CYS A 295 -9.45 -9.61 3.86
CA CYS A 295 -9.97 -10.87 4.35
C CYS A 295 -8.85 -11.47 5.19
N THR A 296 -9.10 -11.66 6.49
CA THR A 296 -8.28 -12.62 7.24
C THR A 296 -8.46 -13.92 6.48
N PRO A 297 -7.44 -14.47 5.78
CA PRO A 297 -7.62 -15.70 5.05
C PRO A 297 -8.14 -16.68 6.08
N ALA A 298 -9.38 -17.18 5.90
CA ALA A 298 -10.09 -17.94 6.92
C ALA A 298 -9.15 -19.03 7.39
N ARG A 299 -8.48 -18.79 8.54
CA ARG A 299 -7.16 -19.33 8.90
C ARG A 299 -7.13 -20.76 8.43
N LYS A 300 -6.51 -21.06 7.26
CA LYS A 300 -6.76 -22.29 6.47
C LYS A 300 -6.91 -23.38 7.50
N ARG A 301 -8.15 -23.79 7.81
CA ARG A 301 -8.38 -24.65 8.97
C ARG A 301 -7.66 -25.91 8.57
N ILE A 302 -6.44 -26.12 9.08
CA ILE A 302 -5.69 -27.32 8.79
C ILE A 302 -6.65 -28.39 9.26
N PRO A 303 -7.24 -29.16 8.35
CA PRO A 303 -8.33 -30.02 8.72
C PRO A 303 -7.75 -30.96 9.77
N LEU A 304 -8.50 -31.19 10.86
CA LEU A 304 -7.95 -31.79 12.08
C LEU A 304 -7.17 -33.09 11.82
N TRP A 305 -7.52 -33.81 10.75
CA TRP A 305 -6.82 -35.00 10.28
C TRP A 305 -5.39 -34.74 9.79
N LEU A 306 -5.08 -33.62 9.12
CA LEU A 306 -3.71 -33.26 8.73
C LEU A 306 -2.85 -32.96 9.95
N LEU A 307 -3.42 -32.31 10.98
CA LEU A 307 -2.74 -32.16 12.28
C LEU A 307 -2.52 -33.53 12.94
N ALA A 308 -3.51 -34.42 12.92
CA ALA A 308 -3.40 -35.76 13.48
C ALA A 308 -2.36 -36.64 12.76
N VAL A 309 -2.26 -36.56 11.43
CA VAL A 309 -1.25 -37.28 10.63
C VAL A 309 0.16 -36.79 10.96
N SER A 310 0.36 -35.47 11.03
CA SER A 310 1.66 -34.91 11.42
C SER A 310 2.05 -35.30 12.86
N LEU A 311 1.08 -35.34 13.78
CA LEU A 311 1.32 -35.77 15.16
C LEU A 311 1.66 -37.26 15.24
N LEU A 312 0.94 -38.11 14.50
CA LEU A 312 1.22 -39.55 14.38
C LEU A 312 2.58 -39.82 13.75
N ALA A 313 2.95 -39.10 12.69
CA ALA A 313 4.26 -39.21 12.06
C ALA A 313 5.38 -38.81 13.04
N GLY A 314 5.20 -37.73 13.79
CA GLY A 314 6.12 -37.33 14.86
C GLY A 314 6.25 -38.38 15.96
N ILE A 315 5.14 -38.97 16.42
CA ILE A 315 5.14 -40.07 17.41
C ILE A 315 5.87 -41.30 16.86
N LEU A 316 5.60 -41.70 15.62
CA LEU A 316 6.25 -42.85 14.98
C LEU A 316 7.76 -42.66 14.84
N LEU A 317 8.22 -41.45 14.52
CA LEU A 317 9.65 -41.11 14.48
C LEU A 317 10.31 -41.22 15.86
N ILE A 318 9.64 -40.74 16.91
CA ILE A 318 10.13 -40.84 18.29
C ILE A 318 10.19 -42.31 18.74
N VAL A 319 9.13 -43.08 18.49
CA VAL A 319 9.07 -44.51 18.85
C VAL A 319 10.11 -45.30 18.06
N GLY A 320 10.27 -45.04 16.77
CA GLY A 320 11.28 -45.68 15.93
C GLY A 320 12.70 -45.41 16.43
N SER A 321 12.99 -44.17 16.83
CA SER A 321 14.29 -43.77 17.39
C SER A 321 14.58 -44.46 18.72
N LEU A 322 13.59 -44.55 19.61
CA LEU A 322 13.70 -45.27 20.88
C LEU A 322 13.90 -46.78 20.66
N LEU A 323 13.17 -47.38 19.72
CA LEU A 323 13.32 -48.79 19.39
C LEU A 323 14.73 -49.08 18.85
N PHE A 324 15.24 -48.20 17.98
CA PHE A 324 16.58 -48.31 17.43
C PHE A 324 17.65 -48.25 18.53
N LEU A 325 17.53 -47.32 19.48
CA LEU A 325 18.42 -47.22 20.64
C LEU A 325 18.36 -48.47 21.54
N LEU A 326 17.16 -49.05 21.75
CA LEU A 326 17.00 -50.28 22.53
C LEU A 326 17.55 -51.52 21.82
N LEU A 327 17.52 -51.54 20.48
CA LEU A 327 18.05 -52.62 19.65
C LEU A 327 19.56 -52.54 19.47
N GLN A 328 20.17 -51.37 19.65
CA GLN A 328 21.63 -51.23 19.83
C GLN A 328 22.05 -51.75 21.21
N ARG A 329 21.81 -53.04 21.48
CA ARG A 329 22.46 -53.71 22.60
C ARG A 329 23.96 -53.67 22.35
N PRO A 330 24.77 -53.14 23.29
CA PRO A 330 26.21 -53.21 23.17
C PRO A 330 26.60 -54.68 23.03
N GLN A 331 27.24 -55.03 21.92
CA GLN A 331 27.84 -56.35 21.79
C GLN A 331 28.84 -56.47 22.94
N LYS A 332 28.58 -57.41 23.85
CA LYS A 332 29.54 -57.77 24.89
C LYS A 332 30.80 -58.24 24.19
N VAL A 333 31.79 -57.34 24.12
CA VAL A 333 33.14 -57.68 23.72
C VAL A 333 33.63 -58.73 24.70
N LYS A 334 33.84 -59.97 24.23
CA LYS A 334 34.43 -61.02 25.05
C LYS A 334 35.86 -60.59 25.40
N PRO A 335 36.24 -60.50 26.69
CA PRO A 335 37.63 -60.35 27.06
C PRO A 335 38.41 -61.58 26.60
N ARG A 336 39.65 -61.34 26.16
CA ARG A 336 40.58 -62.30 25.54
C ARG A 336 40.89 -63.50 26.43
#